data_AF-A0A0F9CEB6-F1
#
_entry.id   AF-A0A0F9CEB6-F1
#
_cell.length_a   1.000
_cell.length_b   1.000
_cell.length_c   1.000
_cell.angle_alpha   90.00
_cell.angle_beta   90.00
_cell.angle_gamma   90.00
#
_symmetry.space_group_name_H-M   'P 1'
#
loop_
_entity.id
_entity.type
_entity.pdbx_description
1 polymer ?
#
loop_
_entity_poly.entity_id
_entity_poly.type
_entity_poly.pdbx_seq_one_letter_code
_entity_poly.pdbx_strand_id
1 'polypeptide(L)'
;RYVMKKLTPFLLALLLTGSTLPKKACITGQGNIFNATLIAETTTPFEVHGDIGCVGRSVVGSPFSYATIWGDDPLTVEKDGLTDGDRFTLFPFPMENDAIYIMRSATVDTTFSVLMDSLTTELASLSLAVDNIITSRDSLQVIIDNFPDIADLQSRLNTANGRVAVLESDLAAANLQFGVLVSSIRTMLNKLRS
;
A
#
# COMPACT_ATOMS: atom_id res chain seq x y z
N ARG A 1 -5.01 -12.44 0.69
CA ARG A 1 -4.94 -11.45 -0.41
C ARG A 1 -6.38 -11.26 -0.91
N TYR A 2 -7.10 -10.25 -0.44
CA TYR A 2 -8.42 -9.93 -0.96
C TYR A 2 -8.24 -9.13 -2.26
N VAL A 3 -8.68 -9.70 -3.37
CA VAL A 3 -8.74 -9.00 -4.66
C VAL A 3 -10.12 -8.34 -4.71
N MET A 4 -10.22 -7.07 -4.32
CA MET A 4 -11.43 -6.29 -4.58
C MET A 4 -11.50 -6.02 -6.07
N LYS A 5 -12.48 -6.64 -6.74
CA LYS A 5 -12.74 -6.43 -8.18
C LYS A 5 -13.64 -5.22 -8.36
N LYS A 6 -13.28 -4.41 -9.36
CA LYS A 6 -14.03 -3.28 -9.93
C LYS A 6 -15.55 -3.38 -9.73
N LEU A 7 -16.10 -2.42 -8.99
CA LEU A 7 -17.54 -2.19 -8.90
C LEU A 7 -17.99 -1.27 -10.05
N THR A 8 -18.78 -1.83 -10.96
CA THR A 8 -19.61 -1.03 -11.88
C THR A 8 -20.83 -0.52 -11.12
N PRO A 9 -21.10 0.80 -11.09
CA PRO A 9 -22.34 1.31 -10.53
C PRO A 9 -23.52 0.72 -11.30
N PHE A 10 -24.38 -0.01 -10.60
CA PHE A 10 -25.53 -0.67 -11.22
C PHE A 10 -26.77 0.21 -11.07
N LEU A 11 -27.36 0.62 -12.20
CA LEU A 11 -28.70 1.19 -12.22
C LEU A 11 -29.67 0.01 -12.27
N LEU A 12 -30.40 -0.25 -11.19
CA LEU A 12 -31.41 -1.29 -11.17
C LEU A 12 -32.62 -0.83 -12.01
N ALA A 13 -32.71 -1.32 -13.25
CA ALA A 13 -33.80 -0.98 -14.16
C ALA A 13 -35.09 -1.71 -13.78
N LEU A 14 -36.12 -0.92 -13.49
CA LEU A 14 -37.47 -1.36 -13.13
C LEU A 14 -38.21 -1.87 -14.39
N LEU A 15 -38.30 -3.19 -14.59
CA LEU A 15 -39.17 -3.77 -15.61
C LEU A 15 -40.59 -3.98 -15.02
N LEU A 16 -41.39 -2.91 -14.97
CA LEU A 16 -42.82 -3.03 -14.73
C LEU A 16 -43.51 -3.38 -16.05
N THR A 17 -43.69 -4.66 -16.35
CA THR A 17 -44.54 -5.07 -17.48
C THR A 17 -45.99 -4.79 -17.12
N GLY A 18 -46.56 -3.76 -17.73
CA GLY A 18 -47.96 -3.38 -17.58
C GLY A 18 -48.91 -4.45 -18.12
N SER A 19 -49.71 -5.04 -17.25
CA SER A 19 -51.15 -5.32 -17.39
C SER A 19 -51.52 -6.33 -16.31
N THR A 20 -52.49 -5.96 -15.46
CA THR A 20 -52.94 -6.70 -14.26
C THR A 20 -51.82 -7.01 -13.27
N LEU A 21 -51.59 -6.13 -12.29
CA LEU A 21 -50.60 -6.33 -11.22
C LEU A 21 -50.79 -7.72 -10.58
N PRO A 22 -49.85 -8.67 -10.72
CA PRO A 22 -49.89 -9.87 -9.92
C PRO A 22 -49.76 -9.47 -8.45
N LYS A 23 -50.47 -10.16 -7.56
CA LYS A 23 -50.57 -9.91 -6.11
C LYS A 23 -49.22 -9.97 -5.34
N LYS A 24 -48.07 -9.98 -6.02
CA LYS A 24 -46.71 -10.02 -5.45
C LYS A 24 -45.75 -9.28 -6.39
N ALA A 25 -45.37 -8.05 -6.05
CA ALA A 25 -44.30 -7.34 -6.74
C ALA A 25 -42.95 -7.79 -6.13
N CYS A 26 -42.08 -8.40 -6.94
CA CYS A 26 -40.74 -8.79 -6.54
C CYS A 26 -39.74 -8.02 -7.39
N ILE A 27 -38.70 -7.45 -6.77
CA ILE A 27 -37.60 -6.82 -7.49
C ILE A 27 -36.45 -7.82 -7.53
N THR A 28 -35.99 -8.19 -8.73
CA THR A 28 -34.81 -9.04 -8.89
C THR A 28 -33.63 -8.19 -9.32
N GLY A 29 -32.46 -8.47 -8.75
CA GLY A 29 -31.20 -7.80 -9.05
C GLY A 29 -30.06 -8.79 -9.20
N GLN A 30 -29.00 -8.35 -9.86
CA GLN A 30 -27.70 -9.01 -9.89
C GLN A 30 -26.66 -7.95 -9.56
N GLY A 31 -25.82 -8.16 -8.54
CA GLY A 31 -24.85 -7.16 -8.14
C GLY A 31 -24.04 -7.53 -6.92
N ASN A 32 -22.83 -6.99 -6.85
CA ASN A 32 -21.96 -7.08 -5.69
C ASN A 32 -22.34 -5.95 -4.71
N ILE A 33 -22.88 -6.30 -3.53
CA ILE A 33 -23.39 -5.35 -2.52
C ILE A 33 -22.62 -5.53 -1.18
N PHE A 34 -21.48 -6.22 -1.18
CA PHE A 34 -20.73 -6.42 0.06
C PHE A 34 -20.23 -5.08 0.61
N ASN A 35 -20.51 -4.84 1.88
CA ASN A 35 -20.27 -3.57 2.59
C ASN A 35 -21.01 -2.35 2.02
N ALA A 36 -22.13 -2.58 1.33
CA ALA A 36 -23.02 -1.53 0.86
C ALA A 36 -24.42 -1.66 1.48
N THR A 37 -25.11 -0.53 1.66
CA THR A 37 -26.47 -0.51 2.19
C THR A 37 -27.48 -0.44 1.04
N LEU A 38 -28.49 -1.30 1.07
CA LEU A 38 -29.64 -1.14 0.18
C LEU A 38 -30.62 -0.13 0.76
N ILE A 39 -30.98 0.87 -0.04
CA ILE A 39 -31.98 1.88 0.28
C ILE A 39 -33.15 1.69 -0.66
N ALA A 40 -34.34 1.43 -0.12
CA ALA A 40 -35.57 1.30 -0.89
C ALA A 40 -36.61 2.36 -0.48
N GLU A 41 -37.21 3.02 -1.46
CA GLU A 41 -38.35 3.91 -1.26
C GLU A 41 -39.62 3.09 -1.01
N THR A 42 -39.79 2.65 0.23
CA THR A 42 -40.97 1.92 0.69
C THR A 42 -41.22 2.19 2.18
N THR A 43 -42.50 2.22 2.55
CA THR A 43 -42.98 2.36 3.93
C THR A 43 -43.19 1.01 4.63
N THR A 44 -42.81 -0.09 3.98
CA THR A 44 -43.01 -1.45 4.49
C THR A 44 -41.68 -2.19 4.57
N PRO A 45 -41.51 -3.09 5.57
CA PRO A 45 -40.32 -3.92 5.60
C PRO A 45 -40.22 -4.81 4.35
N PHE A 46 -39.02 -5.25 4.05
CA PHE A 46 -38.70 -6.23 3.03
C PHE A 46 -37.57 -7.16 3.50
N GLU A 47 -37.46 -8.30 2.85
CA GLU A 47 -36.37 -9.26 2.97
C GLU A 47 -35.60 -9.33 1.67
N VAL A 48 -34.30 -9.58 1.77
CA VAL A 48 -33.42 -9.85 0.64
C VAL A 48 -33.20 -11.36 0.60
N HIS A 49 -33.50 -11.98 -0.52
CA HIS A 49 -33.34 -13.42 -0.70
C HIS A 49 -32.32 -13.71 -1.81
N GLY A 50 -31.33 -14.54 -1.51
CA GLY A 50 -30.44 -15.16 -2.49
C GLY A 50 -30.93 -16.54 -2.89
N ASP A 51 -30.09 -17.31 -3.56
CA ASP A 51 -30.41 -18.69 -3.98
C ASP A 51 -30.66 -19.64 -2.79
N ILE A 52 -30.10 -19.31 -1.62
CA ILE A 52 -30.18 -20.10 -0.39
C ILE A 52 -31.31 -19.66 0.56
N GLY A 53 -32.06 -18.60 0.21
CA GLY A 53 -33.09 -18.02 1.06
C GLY A 53 -32.74 -16.62 1.57
N CYS A 54 -33.23 -16.24 2.75
CA CYS A 54 -33.10 -14.89 3.29
C CYS A 54 -31.65 -14.58 3.69
N VAL A 55 -31.05 -13.59 3.02
CA VAL A 55 -29.67 -13.11 3.18
C VAL A 55 -29.61 -11.66 3.67
N GLY A 56 -30.75 -11.08 4.06
CA GLY A 56 -30.82 -9.75 4.63
C GLY A 56 -32.25 -9.36 4.98
N ARG A 57 -32.41 -8.51 5.99
CA ARG A 57 -33.72 -8.02 6.43
C ARG A 57 -33.69 -6.52 6.59
N SER A 58 -34.74 -5.85 6.11
CA SER A 58 -34.83 -4.41 6.21
C SER A 58 -35.32 -3.95 7.58
N VAL A 59 -34.92 -2.75 7.95
CA VAL A 59 -35.55 -1.93 8.99
C VAL A 59 -36.28 -0.78 8.30
N VAL A 60 -37.52 -0.51 8.75
CA VAL A 60 -38.33 0.60 8.22
C VAL A 60 -37.83 1.90 8.81
N GLY A 61 -37.26 2.77 7.97
CA GLY A 61 -37.15 4.19 8.23
C GLY A 61 -38.24 4.93 7.45
N SER A 62 -38.81 5.99 7.99
CA SER A 62 -39.63 6.89 7.17
C SER A 62 -38.72 7.96 6.58
N PRO A 63 -38.66 8.19 5.25
CA PRO A 63 -39.46 7.59 4.17
C PRO A 63 -38.79 6.39 3.45
N PHE A 64 -37.63 5.92 3.91
CA PHE A 64 -36.84 4.86 3.25
C PHE A 64 -36.64 3.64 4.16
N SER A 65 -36.79 2.45 3.59
CA SER A 65 -36.39 1.21 4.27
C SER A 65 -34.97 0.83 3.90
N TYR A 66 -34.18 0.43 4.89
CA TYR A 66 -32.77 0.08 4.72
C TYR A 66 -32.57 -1.40 5.01
N ALA A 67 -31.81 -2.12 4.19
CA ALA A 67 -31.43 -3.49 4.48
C ALA A 67 -29.91 -3.67 4.45
N THR A 68 -29.40 -4.34 5.48
CA THR A 68 -28.06 -4.92 5.48
C THR A 68 -28.15 -6.30 4.86
N ILE A 69 -27.27 -6.56 3.88
CA ILE A 69 -27.13 -7.88 3.27
C ILE A 69 -25.90 -8.57 3.85
N TRP A 70 -26.04 -9.84 4.20
CA TRP A 70 -24.94 -10.67 4.70
C TRP A 70 -24.16 -11.29 3.54
N GLY A 71 -22.83 -11.20 3.62
CA GLY A 71 -21.92 -11.92 2.75
C GLY A 71 -21.68 -13.34 3.25
N ASP A 72 -21.41 -14.25 2.32
CA ASP A 72 -21.05 -15.63 2.59
C ASP A 72 -19.67 -15.71 3.26
N ASP A 73 -19.51 -16.57 4.27
CA ASP A 73 -18.20 -16.81 4.88
C ASP A 73 -17.39 -17.82 4.03
N PRO A 74 -16.29 -17.42 3.38
CA PRO A 74 -15.50 -18.34 2.56
C PRO A 74 -14.75 -19.42 3.37
N LEU A 75 -14.78 -19.34 4.71
CA LEU A 75 -14.16 -20.31 5.61
C LEU A 75 -15.11 -21.45 5.98
N THR A 76 -16.40 -21.33 5.71
CA THR A 76 -17.40 -22.37 5.92
C THR A 76 -17.68 -23.11 4.60
N VAL A 77 -18.10 -24.37 4.72
CA VAL A 77 -18.51 -25.18 3.54
C VAL A 77 -19.99 -24.90 3.19
N GLU A 78 -20.74 -24.35 4.13
CA GLU A 78 -22.15 -24.01 3.98
C GLU A 78 -22.27 -22.62 3.36
N LYS A 79 -23.08 -22.51 2.30
CA LYS A 79 -23.44 -21.21 1.73
C LYS A 79 -24.52 -20.58 2.59
N ASP A 80 -24.19 -19.55 3.35
CA ASP A 80 -25.05 -18.85 4.31
C ASP A 80 -25.22 -17.35 4.02
N GLY A 81 -24.57 -16.84 2.96
CA GLY A 81 -24.76 -15.49 2.45
C GLY A 81 -24.68 -15.36 0.93
N LEU A 82 -24.51 -14.13 0.45
CA LEU A 82 -24.21 -13.87 -0.97
C LEU A 82 -22.71 -13.86 -1.23
N THR A 83 -22.32 -14.22 -2.45
CA THR A 83 -20.97 -14.04 -3.02
C THR A 83 -20.99 -13.10 -4.23
N ASP A 84 -19.81 -12.66 -4.68
CA ASP A 84 -19.64 -11.73 -5.80
C ASP A 84 -20.35 -12.22 -7.06
N GLY A 85 -21.35 -11.45 -7.53
CA GLY A 85 -22.08 -11.72 -8.76
C GLY A 85 -23.34 -12.58 -8.59
N ASP A 86 -23.63 -13.03 -7.36
CA ASP A 86 -24.89 -13.71 -7.04
C ASP A 86 -26.10 -12.80 -7.32
N ARG A 87 -27.22 -13.47 -7.62
CA ARG A 87 -28.51 -12.80 -7.82
C ARG A 87 -29.26 -12.76 -6.50
N PHE A 88 -30.06 -11.71 -6.32
CA PHE A 88 -30.94 -11.58 -5.18
C PHE A 88 -32.30 -11.04 -5.59
N THR A 89 -33.29 -11.26 -4.73
CA THR A 89 -34.67 -10.80 -4.89
C THR A 89 -35.12 -10.09 -3.63
N LEU A 90 -35.79 -8.95 -3.78
CA LEU A 90 -36.43 -8.24 -2.68
C LEU A 90 -37.88 -8.67 -2.56
N PHE A 91 -38.27 -9.09 -1.35
CA PHE A 91 -39.62 -9.52 -1.02
C PHE A 91 -40.22 -8.63 0.06
N PRO A 92 -41.43 -8.07 -0.11
CA PRO A 92 -42.10 -7.33 0.95
C PRO A 92 -42.40 -8.26 2.15
N PHE A 93 -42.26 -7.73 3.36
CA PHE A 93 -42.49 -8.44 4.62
C PHE A 93 -43.30 -7.58 5.62
N PRO A 94 -44.32 -8.13 6.32
CA PRO A 94 -44.87 -9.47 6.15
C PRO A 94 -45.65 -9.61 4.84
N MET A 95 -45.69 -10.81 4.27
CA MET A 95 -46.56 -11.10 3.14
C MET A 95 -48.00 -11.27 3.63
N GLU A 96 -48.73 -10.16 3.84
CA GLU A 96 -50.18 -10.26 4.04
C GLU A 96 -50.87 -10.52 2.69
N ASN A 97 -51.76 -11.51 2.69
CA ASN A 97 -52.58 -11.81 1.53
C ASN A 97 -53.53 -10.62 1.31
N ASP A 98 -53.32 -9.89 0.21
CA ASP A 98 -54.14 -8.77 -0.32
C ASP A 98 -53.60 -7.34 -0.16
N ALA A 99 -52.37 -7.14 0.31
CA ALA A 99 -51.71 -5.82 0.27
C ALA A 99 -50.91 -5.60 -1.03
N ILE A 100 -51.08 -4.43 -1.68
CA ILE A 100 -50.23 -3.98 -2.79
C ILE A 100 -49.02 -3.27 -2.19
N TYR A 101 -47.84 -3.88 -2.34
CA TYR A 101 -46.57 -3.27 -1.96
C TYR A 101 -45.92 -2.62 -3.18
N ILE A 102 -45.61 -1.33 -3.07
CA ILE A 102 -44.95 -0.57 -4.13
C ILE A 102 -43.54 -0.22 -3.65
N MET A 103 -42.53 -0.96 -4.13
CA MET A 103 -41.15 -0.46 -4.13
C MET A 103 -40.95 0.37 -5.39
N ARG A 104 -40.67 1.67 -5.21
CA ARG A 104 -40.51 2.61 -6.33
C ARG A 104 -39.11 2.60 -6.93
N SER A 105 -38.11 2.52 -6.06
CA SER A 105 -36.69 2.52 -6.41
C SER A 105 -35.91 1.76 -5.33
N ALA A 106 -34.79 1.18 -5.74
CA ALA A 106 -33.79 0.65 -4.82
C ALA A 106 -32.41 1.13 -5.30
N THR A 107 -31.63 1.70 -4.40
CA THR A 107 -30.26 2.14 -4.65
C THR A 107 -29.30 1.42 -3.72
N VAL A 108 -28.09 1.20 -4.22
CA VAL A 108 -26.97 0.65 -3.46
C VAL A 108 -26.09 1.81 -3.04
N ASP A 109 -25.95 2.05 -1.74
CA ASP A 109 -24.97 3.01 -1.22
C ASP A 109 -23.59 2.36 -1.16
N THR A 110 -22.71 2.74 -2.08
CA THR A 110 -21.34 2.22 -2.22
C THR A 110 -20.28 3.11 -1.59
N THR A 111 -20.65 4.14 -0.81
CA THR A 111 -19.70 5.16 -0.31
C THR A 111 -18.56 4.54 0.50
N PHE A 112 -18.89 3.58 1.38
CA PHE A 112 -17.89 2.87 2.19
C PHE A 112 -16.95 2.02 1.33
N SER A 113 -17.47 1.37 0.29
CA SER A 113 -16.64 0.58 -0.63
C SER A 113 -15.65 1.44 -1.41
N VAL A 114 -16.08 2.60 -1.92
CA VAL A 114 -15.17 3.55 -2.59
C VAL A 114 -14.08 4.04 -1.65
N LEU A 115 -14.42 4.29 -0.38
CA LEU A 115 -13.46 4.69 0.63
C LEU A 115 -12.44 3.57 0.92
N MET A 116 -12.88 2.32 1.03
CA MET A 116 -11.99 1.17 1.22
C MET A 116 -11.06 0.94 0.03
N ASP A 117 -11.53 1.15 -1.20
CA ASP A 117 -10.71 1.08 -2.42
C ASP A 117 -9.63 2.18 -2.43
N SER A 118 -10.00 3.40 -2.03
CA SER A 118 -9.07 4.52 -1.89
C SER A 118 -7.99 4.20 -0.86
N LEU A 119 -8.40 3.73 0.34
CA LEU A 119 -7.47 3.34 1.39
C LEU A 119 -6.53 2.20 0.97
N THR A 120 -7.05 1.22 0.22
CA THR A 120 -6.24 0.12 -0.30
C THR A 120 -5.20 0.61 -1.30
N THR A 121 -5.56 1.58 -2.15
CA THR A 121 -4.66 2.19 -3.13
C THR A 121 -3.58 3.04 -2.45
N GLU A 122 -3.95 3.81 -1.42
CA GLU A 122 -3.00 4.57 -0.61
C GLU A 122 -2.02 3.66 0.13
N LEU A 123 -2.50 2.56 0.72
CA LEU A 123 -1.65 1.58 1.40
C LEU A 123 -0.63 0.94 0.44
N ALA A 124 -1.05 0.60 -0.78
CA ALA A 124 -0.15 0.06 -1.80
C ALA A 124 0.93 1.09 -2.22
N SER A 125 0.54 2.36 -2.34
CA SER A 125 1.47 3.46 -2.68
C SER A 125 2.47 3.69 -1.55
N LEU A 126 2.03 3.64 -0.29
CA LEU A 126 2.90 3.76 0.87
C LEU A 126 3.88 2.60 0.98
N SER A 127 3.43 1.36 0.71
CA SER A 127 4.30 0.19 0.68
C SER A 127 5.45 0.37 -0.32
N LEU A 128 5.14 0.86 -1.52
CA LEU A 128 6.15 1.10 -2.55
C LEU A 128 7.12 2.23 -2.16
N ALA A 129 6.64 3.27 -1.48
CA ALA A 129 7.51 4.32 -0.96
C ALA A 129 8.49 3.79 0.11
N VAL A 130 8.02 2.89 0.99
CA VAL A 130 8.87 2.24 2.00
C VAL A 130 9.94 1.36 1.34
N ASP A 131 9.59 0.59 0.31
CA ASP A 131 10.55 -0.25 -0.42
C ASP A 131 11.65 0.58 -1.09
N ASN A 132 11.29 1.75 -1.65
CA ASN A 132 12.26 2.68 -2.22
C ASN A 132 13.21 3.27 -1.16
N ILE A 133 12.70 3.57 0.04
CA ILE A 133 13.51 4.06 1.15
C ILE A 133 14.47 2.97 1.62
N ILE A 134 14.00 1.72 1.75
CA ILE A 134 14.81 0.56 2.12
C ILE A 134 15.96 0.40 1.11
N THR A 135 15.65 0.42 -0.19
CA THR A 135 16.65 0.30 -1.26
C THR A 135 17.70 1.43 -1.21
N SER A 136 17.25 2.66 -0.95
CA SER A 136 18.14 3.82 -0.83
C SER A 136 19.04 3.70 0.40
N ARG A 137 18.49 3.25 1.53
CA ARG A 137 19.21 3.01 2.79
C ARG A 137 20.28 1.92 2.62
N ASP A 138 19.97 0.84 1.91
CA ASP A 138 20.92 -0.23 1.63
C ASP A 138 22.06 0.26 0.70
N SER A 139 21.74 1.10 -0.28
CA SER A 139 22.75 1.73 -1.15
C SER A 139 23.69 2.65 -0.38
N LEU A 140 23.16 3.43 0.57
CA LEU A 140 23.98 4.27 1.46
C LEU A 140 24.84 3.43 2.41
N GLN A 141 24.34 2.28 2.88
CA GLN A 141 25.11 1.38 3.73
C GLN A 141 26.35 0.84 3.00
N VAL A 142 26.21 0.44 1.73
CA VAL A 142 27.36 0.02 0.91
C VAL A 142 28.41 1.12 0.79
N ILE A 143 27.99 2.38 0.68
CA ILE A 143 28.91 3.52 0.65
C ILE A 143 29.65 3.65 1.98
N ILE A 144 28.93 3.58 3.11
CA ILE A 144 29.51 3.63 4.46
C ILE A 144 30.51 2.50 4.68
N ASP A 145 30.17 1.28 4.29
CA ASP A 145 31.03 0.10 4.48
C ASP A 145 32.32 0.17 3.65
N ASN A 146 32.30 0.90 2.53
CA ASN A 146 33.46 1.12 1.67
C ASN A 146 34.28 2.37 2.02
N PHE A 147 33.83 3.19 2.98
CA PHE A 147 34.64 4.32 3.43
C PHE A 147 35.83 3.81 4.25
N PRO A 148 37.08 4.23 3.95
CA PRO A 148 38.24 3.86 4.73
C PRO A 148 38.06 4.25 6.19
N ASP A 149 38.38 3.35 7.11
CA ASP A 149 38.38 3.66 8.54
C ASP A 149 39.34 4.82 8.81
N ILE A 150 38.89 5.78 9.61
CA ILE A 150 39.71 6.90 10.08
C ILE A 150 40.98 6.37 10.75
N ALA A 151 40.90 5.22 11.44
CA ALA A 151 42.06 4.56 12.03
C ALA A 151 43.09 4.11 10.98
N ASP A 152 42.65 3.58 9.82
CA ASP A 152 43.56 3.22 8.72
C ASP A 152 44.22 4.47 8.13
N LEU A 153 43.44 5.52 7.87
CA LEU A 153 43.97 6.79 7.35
C LEU A 153 44.99 7.42 8.32
N GLN A 154 44.73 7.38 9.62
CA GLN A 154 45.66 7.84 10.65
C GLN A 154 46.94 7.01 10.69
N SER A 155 46.82 5.68 10.60
CA SER A 155 47.97 4.77 10.53
C SER A 155 48.86 5.05 9.31
N ARG A 156 48.23 5.24 8.15
CA ARG A 156 48.91 5.60 6.90
C ARG A 156 49.59 6.95 6.98
N LEU A 157 48.94 7.95 7.59
CA LEU A 157 49.52 9.28 7.81
C LEU A 157 50.73 9.21 8.76
N ASN A 158 50.62 8.50 9.87
CA ASN A 158 51.73 8.32 10.82
C ASN A 158 52.92 7.62 10.16
N THR A 159 52.65 6.60 9.34
CA THR A 159 53.68 5.89 8.56
C THR A 159 54.35 6.84 7.55
N ALA A 160 53.57 7.65 6.83
CA ALA A 160 54.09 8.63 5.90
C ALA A 160 54.96 9.69 6.60
N ASN A 161 54.50 10.23 7.73
CA ASN A 161 55.25 11.20 8.53
C ASN A 161 56.56 10.60 9.07
N GLY A 162 56.54 9.35 9.53
CA GLY A 162 57.75 8.64 9.94
C GLY A 162 58.76 8.50 8.80
N ARG A 163 58.30 8.15 7.59
CA ARG A 163 59.17 8.08 6.40
C ARG A 163 59.75 9.44 6.02
N VAL A 164 58.97 10.51 6.13
CA VAL A 164 59.44 11.89 5.87
C VAL A 164 60.53 12.28 6.86
N ALA A 165 60.34 12.02 8.16
CA ALA A 165 61.34 12.34 9.18
C ALA A 165 62.69 11.63 8.94
N VAL A 166 62.66 10.37 8.48
CA VAL A 166 63.88 9.63 8.09
C VAL A 166 64.55 10.30 6.90
N LEU A 167 63.79 10.64 5.85
CA LEU A 167 64.33 11.32 4.67
C LEU A 167 64.96 12.69 5.01
N GLU A 168 64.35 13.44 5.94
CA GLU A 168 64.89 14.71 6.43
C GLU A 168 66.22 14.50 7.17
N SER A 169 66.30 13.46 8.00
CA SER A 169 67.53 13.11 8.72
C SER A 169 68.65 12.67 7.78
N ASP A 170 68.34 11.82 6.80
CA ASP A 170 69.29 11.34 5.80
C ASP A 170 69.82 12.49 4.94
N LEU A 171 68.95 13.42 4.54
CA LEU A 171 69.33 14.62 3.78
C LEU A 171 70.26 15.52 4.60
N ALA A 172 69.96 15.73 5.89
CA ALA A 172 70.82 16.49 6.78
C ALA A 172 72.22 15.84 6.92
N ALA A 173 72.28 14.52 7.08
CA ALA A 173 73.53 13.77 7.16
C ALA A 173 74.34 13.87 5.86
N ALA A 174 73.69 13.72 4.71
CA ALA A 174 74.33 13.88 3.40
C ALA A 174 74.91 15.30 3.24
N ASN A 175 74.15 16.33 3.60
CA ASN A 175 74.61 17.73 3.54
C ASN A 175 75.86 17.98 4.41
N LEU A 176 75.92 17.39 5.61
CA LEU A 176 77.11 17.48 6.46
C LEU A 176 78.33 16.82 5.81
N GLN A 177 78.16 15.63 5.24
CA GLN A 177 79.23 14.92 4.53
C GLN A 177 79.75 15.71 3.32
N PHE A 178 78.84 16.30 2.53
CA PHE A 178 79.21 17.20 1.44
C PHE A 178 80.01 18.41 1.94
N GLY A 179 79.62 19.02 3.05
CA GLY A 179 80.36 20.11 3.68
C GLY A 179 81.81 19.72 4.04
N VAL A 180 81.99 18.54 4.63
CA VAL A 180 83.33 18.01 4.96
C VAL A 180 84.16 17.76 3.70
N LEU A 181 83.55 17.18 2.65
CA LEU A 181 84.23 16.93 1.38
C LEU A 181 84.70 18.23 0.73
N VAL A 182 83.83 19.25 0.66
CA VAL A 182 84.16 20.57 0.10
C VAL A 182 85.30 21.22 0.88
N SER A 183 85.27 21.16 2.20
CA SER A 183 86.36 21.66 3.05
C SER A 183 87.68 20.93 2.76
N SER A 184 87.64 19.60 2.67
CA SER A 184 88.81 18.77 2.36
C SER A 184 89.42 19.10 1.00
N ILE A 185 88.59 19.26 -0.04
CA ILE A 185 89.02 19.69 -1.38
C ILE A 185 89.67 21.07 -1.32
N ARG A 186 89.07 22.02 -0.61
CA ARG A 186 89.64 23.37 -0.43
C ARG A 186 91.02 23.32 0.21
N THR A 187 91.19 22.53 1.27
CA THR A 187 92.50 22.33 1.91
C THR A 187 93.53 21.74 0.96
N MET A 188 93.14 20.74 0.16
CA MET A 188 94.03 20.13 -0.83
C MET A 188 94.47 21.12 -1.90
N LEU A 189 93.53 21.89 -2.46
CA LEU A 189 93.83 22.92 -3.46
C LEU A 189 94.77 23.99 -2.93
N ASN A 190 94.60 24.40 -1.66
CA ASN A 190 95.51 25.36 -1.03
C ASN A 190 96.93 24.81 -0.88
N LYS A 191 97.08 23.52 -0.52
CA LYS A 191 98.39 22.85 -0.44
C LYS A 191 99.08 22.69 -1.80
N LEU A 192 98.31 22.57 -2.88
CA LEU A 192 98.87 22.49 -4.24
C LEU A 192 99.34 23.85 -4.79
N ARG A 193 98.85 24.95 -4.20
CA ARG A 193 99.22 26.33 -4.58
C ARG A 193 100.43 26.88 -3.83
N SER A 194 100.75 26.33 -2.67
CA SER A 194 101.92 26.65 -1.85
C SER A 194 103.13 25.84 -2.27
#